data_AF-A0A6B3F1E2-F1
#
_entry.id   AF-A0A6B3F1E2-F1
#
_cell.length_a   1.000
_cell.length_b   1.000
_cell.length_c   1.000
_cell.angle_alpha   90.00
_cell.angle_beta   90.00
_cell.angle_gamma   90.00
#
_symmetry.space_group_name_H-M   'P 1'
#
loop_
_entity.id
_entity.type
_entity.pdbx_description
1 polymer ?
#
loop_
_entity_poly.entity_id
_entity_poly.type
_entity_poly.pdbx_seq_one_letter_code
_entity_poly.pdbx_strand_id
1 'polypeptide(L)'
;PMYEPGLEEVLRKHVAGLDGSTKRLRFTSSWEEIADFGDVHFVCVNTPQRQGDLACDMSYVDSAVETLAPLLTRPALVVGKSTVPVGSAERLAARLA
;
A
#
# COMPACT_ATOMS: atom_id res chain seq x y z
N PRO A 1 13.73 -0.52 8.94
CA PRO A 1 13.29 -1.12 10.22
C PRO A 1 12.91 -0.02 11.21
N MET A 2 11.80 -0.19 11.92
CA MET A 2 11.34 0.75 12.96
C MET A 2 11.11 -0.02 14.26
N TYR A 3 11.28 0.66 15.39
CA TYR A 3 10.92 0.10 16.69
C TYR A 3 9.49 0.51 17.03
N GLU A 4 8.63 -0.49 17.18
CA GLU A 4 7.23 -0.31 17.59
C GLU A 4 6.92 -1.38 18.65
N PRO A 5 6.58 -1.00 19.90
CA PRO A 5 6.27 -1.95 20.96
C PRO A 5 5.16 -2.94 20.57
N GLY A 6 5.42 -4.23 20.74
CA GLY A 6 4.46 -5.31 20.45
C GLY A 6 4.35 -5.72 18.98
N LEU A 7 4.93 -4.96 18.03
CA LEU A 7 4.87 -5.30 16.61
C LEU A 7 5.53 -6.65 16.30
N GLU A 8 6.68 -6.92 16.93
CA GLU A 8 7.43 -8.17 16.69
C GLU A 8 6.61 -9.41 17.07
N GLU A 9 5.86 -9.37 18.18
CA GLU A 9 5.01 -10.48 18.61
C GLU A 9 3.89 -10.75 17.61
N VAL A 10 3.21 -9.70 17.16
CA VAL A 10 2.15 -9.80 16.16
C VAL A 10 2.68 -10.33 14.82
N LEU A 11 3.87 -9.88 14.40
CA LEU A 11 4.52 -10.38 13.19
C LEU A 11 4.85 -11.87 13.31
N ARG A 12 5.51 -12.32 14.39
CA ARG A 12 5.84 -13.75 14.56
C ARG A 12 4.60 -14.65 14.54
N LYS A 13 3.47 -14.17 15.07
CA LYS A 13 2.20 -14.90 15.09
C LYS A 13 1.59 -15.10 13.70
N HIS A 14 1.81 -14.19 12.76
CA HIS A 14 1.08 -14.15 11.48
C HIS A 14 1.93 -14.37 10.23
N VAL A 15 3.21 -14.03 10.24
CA VAL A 15 4.07 -14.08 9.06
C VAL A 15 4.26 -15.52 8.58
N ALA A 16 3.93 -15.78 7.31
CA ALA A 16 4.18 -17.06 6.67
C ALA A 16 5.69 -17.36 6.58
N GLY A 17 6.04 -18.64 6.71
CA GLY A 17 7.43 -19.11 6.69
C GLY A 17 8.08 -19.25 8.08
N LEU A 18 7.41 -18.80 9.14
CA LEU A 18 7.83 -19.05 10.51
C LEU A 18 7.11 -20.26 11.11
N ASP A 19 7.84 -21.11 11.82
CA ASP A 19 7.29 -22.27 12.52
C ASP A 19 6.26 -21.84 13.58
N GLY A 20 5.11 -22.50 13.59
CA GLY A 20 4.00 -22.18 14.50
C GLY A 20 3.19 -20.92 14.15
N SER A 21 3.53 -20.20 13.06
CA SER A 21 2.75 -19.04 12.60
C SER A 21 1.42 -19.45 11.96
N THR A 22 0.46 -18.53 11.99
CA THR A 22 -0.85 -18.70 11.34
C THR A 22 -0.84 -18.46 9.83
N LYS A 23 0.29 -18.00 9.27
CA LYS A 23 0.49 -17.74 7.83
C LYS A 23 -0.50 -16.73 7.21
N ARG A 24 -1.15 -15.91 8.03
CA ARG A 24 -2.12 -14.88 7.59
C ARG A 24 -1.48 -13.60 7.05
N LEU A 25 -0.17 -13.43 7.23
CA LEU A 25 0.59 -12.28 6.73
C LEU A 25 1.70 -12.79 5.81
N ARG A 26 1.82 -12.21 4.62
CA ARG A 26 2.89 -12.49 3.66
C ARG A 26 3.50 -11.16 3.23
N PHE A 27 4.81 -11.16 3.02
CA PHE A 27 5.51 -10.03 2.42
C PHE A 27 5.95 -10.42 1.02
N THR A 28 5.71 -9.54 0.06
CA THR A 28 6.09 -9.73 -1.34
C THR A 28 6.44 -8.39 -1.94
N SER A 29 7.19 -8.43 -3.04
CA SER A 29 7.46 -7.29 -3.91
C SER A 29 6.89 -7.49 -5.32
N SER A 30 6.17 -8.59 -5.59
CA SER A 30 5.48 -8.82 -6.86
C SER A 30 4.15 -8.08 -6.89
N TRP A 31 4.00 -7.19 -7.87
CA TRP A 31 2.76 -6.46 -8.07
C TRP A 31 1.65 -7.35 -8.63
N GLU A 32 2.01 -8.37 -9.42
CA GLU A 32 1.09 -9.37 -9.95
C GLU A 32 0.47 -10.18 -8.81
N GLU A 33 1.27 -10.62 -7.84
CA GLU A 33 0.77 -11.34 -6.67
C GLU A 33 -0.13 -10.44 -5.80
N ILE A 34 0.25 -9.17 -5.62
CA ILE A 34 -0.55 -8.20 -4.86
C ILE A 34 -1.92 -8.00 -5.52
N ALA A 35 -1.94 -7.78 -6.84
CA ALA A 35 -3.15 -7.53 -7.61
C ALA A 35 -4.08 -8.76 -7.67
N ASP A 36 -3.51 -9.95 -7.86
CA ASP A 36 -4.28 -11.20 -7.92
C ASP A 36 -4.90 -11.55 -6.55
N PHE A 37 -4.14 -11.35 -5.45
CA PHE A 37 -4.57 -11.73 -4.11
C PHE A 37 -5.58 -10.77 -3.46
N GLY A 38 -5.42 -9.46 -3.63
CA GLY A 38 -6.15 -8.46 -2.85
C GLY A 38 -7.56 -8.15 -3.38
N ASP A 39 -8.58 -8.26 -2.54
CA ASP A 39 -9.89 -7.62 -2.79
C ASP A 39 -9.88 -6.13 -2.41
N VAL A 40 -9.02 -5.77 -1.46
CA VAL A 40 -8.84 -4.42 -0.93
C VAL A 40 -7.35 -4.10 -0.86
N HIS A 41 -6.94 -2.99 -1.47
CA HIS A 41 -5.55 -2.54 -1.52
C HIS A 41 -5.41 -1.22 -0.76
N PHE A 42 -4.70 -1.24 0.36
CA PHE A 42 -4.36 -0.03 1.11
C PHE A 42 -3.06 0.58 0.61
N VAL A 43 -3.10 1.83 0.15
CA VAL A 43 -1.91 2.59 -0.22
C VAL A 43 -1.38 3.31 1.01
N CYS A 44 -0.26 2.79 1.54
CA CYS A 44 0.37 3.22 2.80
C CYS A 44 1.79 3.77 2.61
N VAL A 45 2.08 4.33 1.44
CA VAL A 45 3.40 4.89 1.12
C VAL A 45 3.60 6.29 1.70
N ASN A 46 4.84 6.75 1.76
CA ASN A 46 5.16 8.08 2.27
C ASN A 46 4.67 9.19 1.32
N THR A 47 4.42 10.37 1.88
CA THR A 47 4.09 11.61 1.18
C THR A 47 4.89 12.76 1.81
N PRO A 48 6.23 12.71 1.74
CA PRO A 48 7.07 13.71 2.39
C PRO A 48 6.81 15.10 1.80
N GLN A 49 7.18 16.16 2.52
CA GLN A 49 7.16 17.51 1.95
C GLN A 49 8.17 17.62 0.80
N ARG A 50 7.80 18.31 -0.28
CA ARG A 50 8.71 18.61 -1.38
C ARG A 50 9.77 19.62 -0.96
N GLN A 51 10.96 19.48 -1.52
CA GLN A 51 12.06 20.38 -1.20
C GLN A 51 11.77 21.79 -1.74
N GLY A 52 11.77 22.78 -0.85
CA GLY A 52 11.64 24.19 -1.21
C GLY A 52 10.21 24.71 -1.36
N ASP A 53 9.19 23.90 -1.09
CA ASP A 53 7.78 24.32 -1.07
C ASP A 53 7.00 23.66 0.09
N LEU A 54 5.72 24.00 0.28
CA LEU A 54 4.85 23.45 1.34
C LEU A 54 3.95 22.30 0.87
N ALA A 55 4.11 21.84 -0.37
CA ALA A 55 3.33 20.74 -0.92
C ALA A 55 3.92 19.39 -0.52
N CYS A 56 3.08 18.36 -0.50
CA CYS A 56 3.54 16.99 -0.37
C CYS A 56 4.00 16.44 -1.73
N ASP A 57 5.00 15.57 -1.68
CA ASP A 57 5.42 14.75 -2.80
C ASP A 57 4.45 13.58 -2.95
N MET A 58 3.75 13.55 -4.09
CA MET A 58 2.78 12.51 -4.42
C MET A 58 3.39 11.38 -5.26
N SER A 59 4.68 11.45 -5.62
CA SER A 59 5.33 10.53 -6.56
C SER A 59 5.22 9.06 -6.13
N TYR A 60 5.33 8.75 -4.83
CA TYR A 60 5.19 7.39 -4.34
C TYR A 60 3.76 6.87 -4.43
N VAL A 61 2.76 7.72 -4.14
CA VAL A 61 1.34 7.36 -4.23
C VAL A 61 0.97 7.14 -5.69
N ASP A 62 1.39 8.07 -6.56
CA ASP A 62 1.13 8.01 -7.99
C ASP A 62 1.77 6.76 -8.60
N SER A 63 3.03 6.49 -8.30
CA SER A 63 3.71 5.27 -8.76
C SER A 63 3.03 3.99 -8.27
N ALA A 64 2.59 3.93 -7.02
CA ALA A 64 1.91 2.75 -6.48
C ALA A 64 0.57 2.50 -7.20
N VAL A 65 -0.22 3.55 -7.43
CA VAL A 65 -1.50 3.43 -8.14
C VAL A 65 -1.29 3.10 -9.61
N GLU A 66 -0.36 3.76 -10.30
CA GLU A 66 -0.07 3.51 -11.72
C GLU A 66 0.51 2.12 -11.97
N THR A 67 1.26 1.57 -11.03
CA THR A 67 1.80 0.20 -11.14
C THR A 67 0.70 -0.85 -10.88
N LEU A 68 -0.19 -0.59 -9.92
CA LEU A 68 -1.27 -1.53 -9.57
C LEU A 68 -2.40 -1.53 -10.60
N ALA A 69 -2.82 -0.35 -11.08
CA ALA A 69 -3.98 -0.16 -11.95
C ALA A 69 -4.08 -1.15 -13.12
N PRO A 70 -3.04 -1.33 -13.98
CA PRO A 70 -3.14 -2.23 -15.14
C PRO A 70 -3.25 -3.73 -14.77
N LEU A 71 -2.98 -4.10 -13.52
CA LEU A 71 -3.01 -5.48 -13.05
C LEU A 71 -4.35 -5.86 -12.40
N LEU A 72 -5.20 -4.87 -12.10
CA LEU A 72 -6.51 -5.09 -11.48
C LEU A 72 -7.51 -5.62 -12.53
N THR A 73 -7.54 -6.94 -12.69
CA THR A 73 -8.40 -7.65 -13.66
C THR A 73 -9.76 -8.05 -13.11
N ARG A 74 -10.02 -7.80 -11.82
CA ARG A 74 -11.24 -8.14 -11.09
C ARG A 74 -11.67 -6.96 -10.20
N PRO A 75 -12.95 -6.88 -9.80
CA PRO A 75 -13.39 -5.84 -8.89
C PRO A 75 -12.53 -5.81 -7.61
N ALA A 76 -12.00 -4.63 -7.30
CA ALA A 76 -11.15 -4.39 -6.15
C ALA A 76 -11.39 -2.98 -5.60
N LEU A 77 -11.18 -2.80 -4.29
CA LEU A 77 -11.26 -1.50 -3.62
C LEU A 77 -9.86 -0.97 -3.34
N VAL A 78 -9.51 0.19 -3.89
CA VAL A 78 -8.27 0.90 -3.57
C VAL A 78 -8.55 1.95 -2.49
N VAL A 79 -7.87 1.85 -1.35
CA VAL A 79 -8.03 2.73 -0.20
C VAL A 79 -6.78 3.58 0.01
N GLY A 80 -6.92 4.91 -0.12
CA GLY A 80 -5.86 5.85 0.24
C GLY A 80 -5.71 5.96 1.76
N LYS A 81 -4.61 5.44 2.32
CA LYS A 81 -4.29 5.56 3.76
C LYS A 81 -3.20 6.61 4.03
N SER A 82 -2.30 6.82 3.07
CA SER A 82 -1.30 7.90 3.07
C SER A 82 -1.95 9.26 3.31
N THR A 83 -1.27 10.14 4.03
CA THR A 83 -1.73 11.53 4.24
C THR A 83 -1.54 12.30 2.93
N VAL A 84 -2.63 12.64 2.26
CA VAL A 84 -2.63 13.28 0.93
C VAL A 84 -3.48 14.56 0.93
N PRO A 85 -3.26 15.49 0.00
CA PRO A 85 -4.07 16.69 -0.14
C PRO A 85 -5.52 16.36 -0.48
N VAL A 86 -6.42 17.29 -0.15
CA VAL A 86 -7.83 17.25 -0.58
C VAL A 86 -7.90 17.14 -2.12
N GLY A 87 -8.85 16.35 -2.62
CA GLY A 87 -9.01 16.09 -4.06
C GLY A 87 -8.13 14.97 -4.62
N SER A 88 -7.15 14.46 -3.85
CA SER A 88 -6.28 13.37 -4.33
C SER A 88 -7.04 12.09 -4.66
N ALA A 89 -8.06 11.76 -3.87
CA ALA A 89 -8.85 10.55 -4.11
C ALA A 89 -9.58 10.59 -5.46
N GLU A 90 -10.20 11.72 -5.81
CA GLU A 90 -10.87 11.92 -7.10
C GLU A 90 -9.87 11.86 -8.26
N ARG A 91 -8.72 12.54 -8.12
CA ARG A 91 -7.63 12.49 -9.11
C ARG A 91 -7.12 11.06 -9.35
N LEU A 92 -6.93 10.29 -8.28
CA LEU A 92 -6.42 8.91 -8.37
C LEU A 92 -7.48 7.94 -8.90
N ALA A 93 -8.76 8.14 -8.59
CA ALA A 93 -9.84 7.31 -9.12
C ALA A 93 -9.89 7.35 -10.66
N ALA A 94 -9.61 8.51 -11.27
CA ALA A 94 -9.51 8.63 -12.72
C ALA A 94 -8.35 7.84 -13.36
N ARG A 95 -7.39 7.33 -12.57
CA ARG A 95 -6.30 6.45 -13.02
C ARG A 95 -6.64 4.96 -12.90
N LEU A 96 -7.69 4.62 -12.17
CA LEU A 96 -8.16 3.26 -11.93
C LEU A 96 -9.36 2.87 -12.83
N ALA A 97 -9.84 3.82 -13.64
CA ALA A 97 -11.01 3.70 -14.50
C ALA A 97 -10.67 3.16 -15.91
#